data_AF-A0A9C9K1I4-F1
#
_entry.id   AF-A0A9C9K1I4-F1
#
_cell.length_a   1.000
_cell.length_b   1.000
_cell.length_c   1.000
_cell.angle_alpha   90.00
_cell.angle_beta   90.00
_cell.angle_gamma   90.00
#
_symmetry.space_group_name_H-M   'P 1'
#
loop_
_entity.id
_entity.type
_entity.pdbx_description
1 polymer ?
#
loop_
_entity_poly.entity_id
_entity_poly.type
_entity_poly.pdbx_seq_one_letter_code
_entity_poly.pdbx_strand_id
1 'polypeptide(L)' 'MDDELKLKETLTPEDIVRELDKYIIGQNEAKRMVAIAMRNRWRRLHLPEDLAEEVAPKNIIMIGPTGV' A
#
# COMPACT_ATOMS: atom_id res chain seq x y z
N MET A 1 -21.37 -9.65 -7.14
CA MET A 1 -20.08 -9.76 -7.86
C MET A 1 -19.39 -8.40 -7.98
N ASP A 2 -20.14 -7.30 -8.02
CA ASP A 2 -19.58 -5.93 -8.03
C ASP A 2 -18.98 -5.45 -6.70
N ASP A 3 -19.45 -5.98 -5.55
CA ASP A 3 -18.94 -5.59 -4.23
C ASP A 3 -17.49 -6.06 -3.95
N GLU A 4 -17.06 -7.16 -4.58
CA GLU A 4 -15.71 -7.72 -4.41
C GLU A 4 -14.64 -6.88 -5.16
N LEU A 5 -15.06 -6.18 -6.22
CA LEU A 5 -14.24 -5.25 -7.00
C LEU A 5 -14.12 -3.88 -6.30
N LYS A 6 -15.22 -3.37 -5.70
CA LYS A 6 -15.20 -2.12 -4.91
C LYS A 6 -14.26 -2.19 -3.70
N LEU A 7 -14.11 -3.37 -3.09
CA LEU A 7 -13.20 -3.59 -1.97
C LEU A 7 -11.73 -3.42 -2.40
N LYS A 8 -11.34 -3.91 -3.58
CA LYS A 8 -9.96 -3.80 -4.10
C LYS A 8 -9.53 -2.38 -4.42
N GLU A 9 -10.46 -1.54 -4.87
CA GLU A 9 -10.14 -0.16 -5.24
C GLU A 9 -10.08 0.77 -4.02
N THR A 10 -10.69 0.43 -2.89
CA THR A 10 -10.83 1.38 -1.77
C THR A 10 -10.06 0.98 -0.52
N LEU A 11 -9.11 0.03 -0.62
CA LEU A 11 -8.33 -0.39 0.54
C LEU A 11 -7.62 0.81 1.18
N THR A 12 -7.92 1.04 2.46
CA THR A 12 -7.19 2.00 3.28
C THR A 12 -5.85 1.39 3.71
N PRO A 13 -4.87 2.20 4.11
CA PRO A 13 -3.63 1.66 4.67
C PRO A 13 -3.87 0.70 5.84
N GLU A 14 -4.89 0.95 6.67
CA GLU A 14 -5.26 0.08 7.79
C GLU A 14 -5.79 -1.27 7.32
N ASP A 15 -6.62 -1.29 6.27
CA ASP A 15 -7.11 -2.54 5.68
C ASP A 15 -5.98 -3.38 5.10
N ILE A 16 -5.02 -2.75 4.43
CA ILE A 16 -3.85 -3.43 3.87
C ILE A 16 -3.00 -4.04 5.00
N VAL A 17 -2.74 -3.28 6.07
CA VAL A 17 -1.99 -3.79 7.22
C VAL A 17 -2.71 -4.97 7.87
N ARG A 18 -4.03 -4.86 8.08
CA ARG A 18 -4.86 -5.93 8.63
C ARG A 18 -4.85 -7.19 7.78
N GLU A 19 -4.79 -7.04 6.46
CA GLU A 19 -4.65 -8.20 5.55
C GLU A 19 -3.26 -8.83 5.67
N LEU A 20 -2.20 -8.01 5.73
CA LEU A 20 -0.82 -8.48 5.91
C LEU A 20 -0.61 -9.19 7.26
N ASP A 21 -1.31 -8.76 8.31
CA ASP A 21 -1.25 -9.37 9.65
C ASP A 21 -1.69 -10.84 9.66
N LYS A 22 -2.50 -11.28 8.69
CA LYS A 22 -2.91 -12.69 8.57
C LYS A 22 -1.76 -13.62 8.15
N TYR A 23 -0.73 -13.08 7.50
CA TYR A 23 0.34 -13.84 6.86
C TYR A 23 1.73 -13.53 7.40
N ILE A 24 1.93 -12.33 7.92
CA ILE A 24 3.20 -11.84 8.43
C ILE A 24 3.01 -11.50 9.90
N ILE A 25 3.85 -12.03 10.79
CA ILE A 25 3.78 -11.73 12.22
C ILE A 25 4.76 -10.60 12.52
N GLY A 26 4.34 -9.57 13.26
CA GLY A 26 5.20 -8.42 13.59
C GLY A 26 5.45 -7.48 12.40
N GLN A 27 6.64 -6.89 12.32
CA GLN A 27 7.05 -5.97 11.23
C GLN A 27 6.09 -4.80 10.96
N ASN A 28 5.52 -4.24 12.03
CA ASN A 28 4.47 -3.21 11.95
C ASN A 28 4.88 -2.00 11.09
N GLU A 29 6.13 -1.57 11.22
CA GLU A 29 6.66 -0.45 10.42
C GLU A 29 6.75 -0.79 8.94
N ALA A 30 7.30 -1.95 8.59
CA ALA A 30 7.41 -2.38 7.20
C ALA A 30 6.03 -2.52 6.54
N LYS A 31 5.07 -3.15 7.23
CA LYS A 31 3.68 -3.27 6.76
C LYS A 31 3.04 -1.92 6.51
N ARG A 32 3.21 -0.97 7.44
CA ARG A 32 2.69 0.40 7.30
C ARG A 32 3.31 1.09 6.09
N MET A 33 4.62 0.98 5.90
CA MET A 33 5.31 1.61 4.76
C MET A 33 4.81 1.06 3.42
N VAL A 34 4.66 -0.26 3.32
CA VAL A 34 4.11 -0.92 2.13
C VAL A 34 2.67 -0.47 1.87
N ALA A 35 1.82 -0.46 2.90
CA ALA A 35 0.43 -0.02 2.80
C ALA A 35 0.30 1.44 2.31
N ILE A 36 1.15 2.34 2.82
CA ILE A 36 1.19 3.74 2.38
C ILE A 36 1.67 3.87 0.93
N ALA A 37 2.70 3.13 0.53
CA ALA A 37 3.19 3.15 -0.85
C ALA A 37 2.12 2.66 -1.84
N MET A 38 1.42 1.58 -1.50
CA MET A 38 0.27 1.08 -2.28
C MET A 38 -0.84 2.13 -2.38
N ARG A 39 -1.21 2.77 -1.25
CA ARG A 39 -2.24 3.82 -1.24
C ARG A 39 -1.82 5.04 -2.06
N ASN A 40 -0.55 5.43 -2.03
CA ASN A 40 -0.04 6.53 -2.85
C ASN A 40 -0.11 6.21 -4.34
N ARG A 41 0.12 4.95 -4.74
CA ARG A 41 -0.08 4.52 -6.13
C ARG A 41 -1.54 4.65 -6.55
N TRP A 42 -2.47 4.21 -5.70
CA TRP A 42 -3.90 4.38 -5.96
C TRP A 42 -4.30 5.85 -6.06
N ARG A 43 -3.83 6.70 -5.13
CA ARG A 43 -4.08 8.15 -5.16
C ARG A 43 -3.58 8.77 -6.46
N ARG A 44 -2.37 8.41 -6.92
CA ARG A 44 -1.80 8.90 -8.18
C ARG A 44 -2.69 8.56 -9.39
N LEU A 45 -3.31 7.37 -9.42
CA LEU A 45 -4.23 6.99 -10.49
C LEU A 45 -5.54 7.81 -10.51
N HIS A 46 -5.87 8.47 -9.39
CA HIS A 46 -7.08 9.28 -9.24
C HIS A 46 -6.78 10.78 -9.28
N LEU A 47 -5.54 11.18 -9.55
CA LEU A 47 -5.18 12.56 -9.78
C LEU A 47 -5.43 12.94 -11.25
N PRO A 48 -5.70 14.21 -11.55
CA PRO A 48 -5.56 14.78 -12.89
C PRO A 48 -4.19 14.46 -13.50
N GLU A 49 -4.13 14.25 -14.81
CA GLU A 49 -2.95 13.73 -15.53
C GLU A 49 -1.71 14.61 -15.35
N ASP A 50 -1.88 15.92 -15.42
CA ASP A 50 -0.87 16.95 -15.18
C ASP A 50 -0.21 16.82 -13.80
N LEU A 51 -1.03 16.61 -12.76
CA LEU A 51 -0.53 16.44 -11.40
C LEU A 51 0.04 15.03 -11.16
N ALA A 52 -0.50 14.01 -11.83
CA ALA A 52 -0.06 12.63 -11.67
C ALA A 52 1.35 12.38 -12.22
N GLU A 53 1.77 13.12 -13.24
CA GLU A 53 3.13 13.07 -13.80
C GLU A 53 4.19 13.60 -12.81
N GLU A 54 3.85 14.61 -12.00
CA GLU A 54 4.76 15.18 -10.99
C GLU A 54 4.94 14.27 -9.76
N VAL A 55 4.04 13.32 -9.53
CA VAL A 55 4.10 12.41 -8.37
C VAL A 55 5.02 11.23 -8.64
N ALA A 56 6.25 11.32 -8.12
CA ALA A 56 7.21 10.22 -8.14
C ALA A 56 6.79 9.03 -7.23
N PRO A 57 7.07 7.77 -7.63
CA PRO A 57 6.83 6.60 -6.79
C PRO A 57 7.58 6.67 -5.45
N LYS A 58 6.94 6.15 -4.39
CA LYS A 58 7.56 6.00 -3.06
C LYS A 58 8.19 4.61 -2.93
N ASN A 59 9.37 4.45 -3.52
CA ASN A 59 10.14 3.21 -3.43
C ASN A 59 10.57 2.94 -1.97
N ILE A 60 10.59 1.67 -1.57
CA ILE A 60 10.93 1.24 -0.21
C ILE A 60 12.22 0.41 -0.27
N ILE A 61 13.17 0.72 0.59
CA ILE A 61 14.34 -0.13 0.86
C ILE A 61 14.11 -0.79 2.21
N MET A 62 13.99 -2.12 2.23
CA MET A 62 13.89 -2.89 3.48
C MET A 62 15.29 -3.28 3.94
N ILE A 63 15.58 -3.05 5.22
CA ILE A 63 16.87 -3.38 5.84
C ILE A 63 16.59 -4.23 7.08
N GLY A 64 17.13 -5.44 7.11
CA GLY A 64 16.99 -6.36 8.23
C GLY A 64 17.78 -7.65 8.03
N PRO A 65 18.01 -8.44 9.10
CA PRO A 65 18.63 -9.75 8.99
C PRO A 65 17.68 -10.75 8.31
N THR A 66 18.17 -11.93 7.94
CA THR A 66 17.32 -12.96 7.32
C THR A 66 16.39 -13.63 8.34
N GLY A 67 15.17 -13.97 7.90
CA GLY A 67 14.21 -14.74 8.70
C GLY A 67 13.39 -13.92 9.72
N VAL A 68 13.23 -12.61 9.48
CA VAL A 68 12.45 -11.68 10.32
C VAL A 68 11.10 -11.31 9.73
#